data_AF-A0A953I0J1-F1
#
_entry.id   AF-A0A953I0J1-F1
#
_cell.length_a   1.000
_cell.length_b   1.000
_cell.length_c   1.000
_cell.angle_alpha   90.00
_cell.angle_beta   90.00
_cell.angle_gamma   90.00
#
_symmetry.space_group_name_H-M   'P 1'
#
loop_
_entity.id
_entity.type
_entity.pdbx_description
1 polymer ?
#
loop_
_entity_poly.entity_id
_entity_poly.type
_entity_poly.pdbx_seq_one_letter_code
_entity_poly.pdbx_strand_id
1 'polypeptide(L)'
;MEAILSIEFTAYVALAVLLYAIREATNIPNRFIPIVAVILGVAFAAFESNAFSFEVLVQGLQYALYGVGSVATVKYVLEKAEGGDK
;
A
#
# COMPACT_ATOMS: atom_id res chain seq x y z
N MET A 1 -13.14 -19.38 -13.20
CA MET A 1 -13.92 -18.12 -13.16
C MET A 1 -13.78 -17.41 -11.81
N GLU A 2 -13.74 -18.13 -10.68
CA GLU A 2 -13.52 -17.53 -9.35
C GLU A 2 -12.12 -16.94 -9.13
N ALA A 3 -11.06 -17.60 -9.63
CA ALA A 3 -9.68 -17.12 -9.46
C ALA A 3 -9.37 -15.80 -10.19
N ILE A 4 -10.06 -15.52 -11.30
CA ILE A 4 -9.89 -14.27 -12.05
C ILE A 4 -10.56 -13.12 -11.29
N LEU A 5 -11.79 -13.34 -10.80
CA LEU A 5 -12.50 -12.38 -9.96
C LEU A 5 -11.78 -12.08 -8.64
N SER A 6 -11.12 -13.07 -8.02
CA SER A 6 -10.39 -12.87 -6.77
C SER A 6 -9.09 -12.08 -6.96
N ILE A 7 -8.37 -12.32 -8.05
CA ILE A 7 -7.16 -11.57 -8.42
C ILE A 7 -7.52 -10.11 -8.74
N GLU A 8 -8.54 -9.90 -9.57
CA GLU A 8 -9.03 -8.55 -9.93
C GLU A 8 -9.55 -7.78 -8.70
N PHE A 9 -10.27 -8.46 -7.79
CA PHE A 9 -10.75 -7.84 -6.56
C PHE A 9 -9.60 -7.47 -5.61
N THR A 10 -8.63 -8.36 -5.44
CA THR A 10 -7.43 -8.09 -4.63
C THR A 10 -6.66 -6.91 -5.20
N ALA A 11 -6.64 -6.75 -6.53
CA ALA A 11 -6.00 -5.63 -7.21
C ALA A 11 -6.64 -4.30 -6.91
N TYR A 12 -7.96 -4.28 -7.01
CA TYR A 12 -8.72 -3.11 -6.69
C TYR A 12 -8.50 -2.66 -5.24
N VAL A 13 -8.54 -3.60 -4.30
CA VAL A 13 -8.31 -3.30 -2.88
C VAL A 13 -6.87 -2.81 -2.64
N ALA A 14 -5.88 -3.46 -3.23
CA ALA A 14 -4.47 -3.08 -3.13
C ALA A 14 -4.21 -1.65 -3.61
N LEU A 15 -4.75 -1.27 -4.77
CA LEU A 15 -4.63 0.08 -5.31
C LEU A 15 -5.39 1.11 -4.47
N ALA A 16 -6.56 0.74 -3.93
CA ALA A 16 -7.32 1.61 -3.03
C ALA A 16 -6.58 1.90 -1.72
N VAL A 17 -5.96 0.88 -1.12
CA VAL A 17 -5.12 1.03 0.08
C VAL A 17 -3.90 1.90 -0.22
N LEU A 18 -3.25 1.71 -1.38
CA LEU A 18 -2.13 2.54 -1.80
C LEU A 18 -2.52 4.02 -1.97
N LEU A 19 -3.65 4.29 -2.63
CA LEU A 19 -4.19 5.65 -2.77
C LEU A 19 -4.52 6.28 -1.42
N TYR A 20 -5.11 5.51 -0.51
CA TYR A 20 -5.40 5.96 0.85
C TYR A 20 -4.11 6.29 1.62
N ALA A 21 -3.10 5.43 1.53
CA ALA A 21 -1.82 5.66 2.19
C ALA A 21 -1.10 6.92 1.65
N ILE A 22 -1.11 7.12 0.32
CA ILE A 22 -0.55 8.32 -0.30
C ILE A 22 -1.28 9.56 0.21
N ARG A 23 -2.61 9.53 0.24
CA ARG A 23 -3.43 10.63 0.74
C ARG A 23 -3.04 11.00 2.18
N GLU A 24 -2.95 10.03 3.08
CA GLU A 24 -2.57 10.30 4.47
C GLU A 24 -1.13 10.80 4.61
N ALA A 25 -0.19 10.25 3.84
CA ALA A 25 1.21 10.67 3.90
C ALA A 25 1.45 12.10 3.37
N THR A 26 0.62 12.57 2.43
CA THR A 26 0.85 13.82 1.69
C THR A 26 -0.19 14.91 1.97
N ASN A 27 -1.24 14.60 2.75
CA ASN A 27 -2.33 15.51 3.11
C ASN A 27 -3.00 16.15 1.86
N ILE A 28 -3.10 15.39 0.76
CA ILE A 28 -3.63 15.87 -0.51
C ILE A 28 -5.13 16.18 -0.37
N PRO A 29 -5.60 17.37 -0.81
CA PRO A 29 -7.02 17.70 -0.82
C PRO A 29 -7.85 16.72 -1.67
N ASN A 30 -9.06 16.37 -1.20
CA ASN A 30 -9.93 15.37 -1.86
C ASN A 30 -10.17 15.61 -3.36
N ARG A 31 -10.16 16.87 -3.80
CA ARG A 31 -10.32 17.24 -5.23
C ARG A 31 -9.22 16.68 -6.14
N PHE A 32 -8.04 16.38 -5.60
CA PHE A 32 -6.90 15.88 -6.37
C PHE A 32 -6.76 14.35 -6.31
N ILE A 33 -7.46 13.66 -5.40
CA ILE A 33 -7.43 12.19 -5.31
C ILE A 33 -7.75 11.52 -6.65
N PRO A 34 -8.80 11.95 -7.41
CA PRO A 34 -9.09 11.35 -8.72
C PRO A 34 -7.93 11.51 -9.71
N ILE A 35 -7.25 12.65 -9.70
CA ILE A 35 -6.13 12.94 -10.59
C ILE A 35 -4.95 12.04 -10.24
N VAL A 36 -4.63 11.90 -8.95
CA VAL A 36 -3.58 11.00 -8.46
C VAL A 36 -3.89 9.55 -8.84
N ALA A 37 -5.15 9.13 -8.71
CA ALA A 37 -5.58 7.79 -9.09
C ALA A 37 -5.36 7.51 -10.58
N VAL A 38 -5.71 8.48 -11.45
CA VAL A 38 -5.47 8.36 -12.89
C VAL A 38 -3.96 8.28 -13.21
N ILE A 39 -3.15 9.14 -12.59
CA ILE A 39 -1.69 9.13 -12.79
C ILE A 39 -1.09 7.79 -12.35
N LEU A 40 -1.49 7.27 -11.18
CA LEU A 40 -1.04 5.97 -10.69
C LEU A 40 -1.47 4.83 -11.62
N GLY A 41 -2.70 4.86 -12.15
CA GLY A 41 -3.18 3.87 -13.11
C GLY A 41 -2.37 3.87 -14.40
N VAL A 42 -2.07 5.05 -14.96
CA VAL A 42 -1.21 5.19 -16.15
C VAL A 42 0.22 4.72 -15.86
N ALA A 43 0.78 5.10 -14.72
CA ALA A 43 2.11 4.65 -14.31
C ALA A 43 2.16 3.12 -14.16
N PHE A 44 1.16 2.54 -13.51
CA PHE A 44 1.05 1.09 -13.34
C PHE A 44 0.95 0.37 -14.68
N ALA A 45 0.10 0.84 -15.59
CA ALA A 45 -0.01 0.26 -16.94
C ALA A 45 1.31 0.36 -17.72
N ALA A 46 2.06 1.45 -17.56
CA ALA A 46 3.39 1.58 -18.15
C ALA A 46 4.41 0.60 -17.53
N PHE A 47 4.34 0.35 -16.22
CA PHE A 47 5.18 -0.64 -15.56
C PHE A 47 4.82 -2.08 -15.95
N GLU A 48 3.53 -2.38 -16.16
CA GLU A 48 3.07 -3.70 -16.59
C GLU A 48 3.71 -4.15 -17.90
N SER A 49 3.92 -3.20 -18.82
CA SER A 49 4.61 -3.46 -20.09
C SER A 49 6.10 -3.84 -19.96
N ASN A 50 6.72 -3.60 -18.79
CA ASN A 50 8.17 -3.79 -18.55
C ASN A 50 8.51 -4.85 -17.48
N ALA A 51 7.62 -5.83 -17.25
CA ALA A 51 7.74 -6.95 -16.28
C ALA A 51 7.20 -6.70 -14.85
N PHE A 52 6.41 -5.64 -14.65
CA PHE A 52 5.72 -5.41 -13.38
C PHE A 52 4.31 -6.02 -13.41
N SER A 53 4.17 -7.28 -12.97
CA SER A 53 2.85 -7.92 -12.95
C SER A 53 2.05 -7.52 -11.71
N PHE A 54 0.74 -7.78 -11.77
CA PHE A 54 -0.14 -7.58 -10.63
C PHE A 54 0.29 -8.37 -9.37
N GLU A 55 0.81 -9.58 -9.57
CA GLU A 55 1.32 -10.42 -8.47
C GLU A 55 2.50 -9.76 -7.74
N VAL A 56 3.39 -9.09 -8.49
CA VAL A 56 4.51 -8.34 -7.93
C VAL A 56 4.02 -7.16 -7.09
N LEU A 57 2.95 -6.47 -7.51
CA LEU A 57 2.34 -5.40 -6.71
C LEU A 57 1.83 -5.92 -5.36
N VAL A 58 1.09 -7.02 -5.38
CA VAL A 58 0.53 -7.61 -4.15
C VAL A 58 1.64 -8.09 -3.22
N GLN A 59 2.64 -8.80 -3.74
CA GLN A 59 3.79 -9.25 -2.95
C GLN A 59 4.57 -8.06 -2.37
N GLY A 60 4.81 -7.02 -3.16
CA GLY A 60 5.47 -5.80 -2.72
C GLY A 60 4.70 -5.09 -1.59
N LEU A 61 3.38 -4.98 -1.70
CA LEU A 61 2.52 -4.43 -0.65
C LEU A 61 2.53 -5.29 0.62
N GLN A 62 2.49 -6.61 0.49
CA GLN A 62 2.61 -7.51 1.64
C GLN A 62 3.94 -7.30 2.37
N TYR A 63 5.06 -7.26 1.64
CA TYR A 63 6.37 -7.02 2.24
C TYR A 63 6.48 -5.63 2.88
N ALA A 64 5.92 -4.59 2.25
CA ALA A 64 5.87 -3.26 2.82
C ALA A 64 5.08 -3.23 4.14
N LEU A 65 3.90 -3.86 4.18
CA LEU A 65 3.07 -3.95 5.39
C LEU A 65 3.76 -4.76 6.49
N TYR A 66 4.46 -5.85 6.16
CA TYR A 66 5.29 -6.58 7.12
C TYR A 66 6.38 -5.68 7.70
N GLY A 67 7.08 -4.91 6.87
CA GLY A 67 8.09 -3.95 7.33
C GLY A 67 7.50 -2.90 8.28
N VAL A 68 6.37 -2.30 7.92
CA VAL A 68 5.67 -1.31 8.77
C VAL A 68 5.27 -1.94 10.11
N GLY A 69 4.69 -3.14 10.10
CA GLY A 69 4.31 -3.87 11.32
C GLY A 69 5.50 -4.21 12.21
N SER A 70 6.63 -4.61 11.62
CA SER A 70 7.87 -4.85 12.36
C SER A 70 8.40 -3.57 13.02
N VAL A 71 8.44 -2.45 12.31
CA VAL A 71 8.90 -1.16 12.88
C VAL A 71 7.97 -0.70 14.01
N ALA A 72 6.66 -0.80 13.83
CA ALA A 72 5.68 -0.46 14.86
C ALA A 72 5.83 -1.33 16.11
N THR A 73 6.07 -2.64 15.91
CA THR A 73 6.29 -3.58 17.01
C THR A 73 7.57 -3.26 17.77
N VAL A 74 8.68 -3.00 17.07
CA VAL A 74 9.95 -2.61 17.68
C VAL A 74 9.79 -1.31 18.46
N LYS A 75 9.14 -0.29 17.88
CA LYS A 75 8.87 0.98 18.57
C LYS A 75 8.05 0.78 19.84
N TYR A 76 6.98 -0.01 19.79
CA TYR A 76 6.15 -0.31 20.96
C TYR A 76 6.92 -1.04 22.06
N VAL A 77 7.78 -1.99 21.71
CA VAL A 77 8.63 -2.70 22.67
C VAL A 77 9.65 -1.77 23.32
N LEU A 78 10.26 -0.85 22.56
CA LEU A 78 11.18 0.16 23.09
C LEU A 78 10.47 1.16 24.01
N GLU A 79 9.33 1.71 23.59
CA GLU A 79 8.53 2.62 24.43
C GLU A 79 8.04 1.95 25.72
N LYS A 80 7.72 0.65 25.66
CA LYS A 80 7.37 -0.14 26.86
C LYS A 80 8.57 -0.40 27.77
N ALA A 81 9.77 -0.59 27.20
CA ALA A 81 11.00 -0.77 27.97
C ALA A 81 11.46 0.54 28.62
N GLU A 82 11.31 1.67 27.93
CA GLU A 82 11.65 3.01 28.42
C GLU A 82 10.59 3.57 29.39
N GLY A 83 9.32 3.20 29.23
CA GLY A 83 8.21 3.60 30.10
C GLY A 83 7.95 2.67 31.29
N GLY A 84 8.80 1.67 31.51
CA GLY A 84 8.65 0.65 32.57
C GLY A 84 9.13 1.04 33.97
N ASP A 85 9.45 2.31 34.22
CA ASP A 85 9.90 2.80 35.54
C ASP A 85 9.24 4.13 35.93
N LYS A 86 7.91 4.18 35.92
CA LYS A 86 7.09 5.13 36.71
C LYS A 86 5.81 4.49 37.21
#